data_AF-A0A7J8B677-F1
#
_entry.id   AF-A0A7J8B677-F1
#
_cell.length_a   1.000
_cell.length_b   1.000
_cell.length_c   1.000
_cell.angle_alpha   90.00
_cell.angle_beta   90.00
_cell.angle_gamma   90.00
#
_symmetry.space_group_name_H-M   'P 1'
#
loop_
_entity.id
_entity.type
_entity.pdbx_description
1 polymer ?
#
loop_
_entity_poly.entity_id
_entity_poly.type
_entity_poly.pdbx_seq_one_letter_code
_entity_poly.pdbx_strand_id
1 'polypeptide(L)'
;MAQGLIEVERKFVTGPETEGRLQELGGTLEHRVTFRDIYYDTPELNLMRTDYWLRQRENSGWELKIPGMAGVSGPHNVYLELTAEPEIVAQLYKVLGVLAQESAPSKLIVYLQRFRPQDYQCLLEVYGSREKPEGTNDADSGLG
;
A
#
# COMPACT_ATOMS: atom_id res chain seq x y z
N MET A 1 5.94 8.71 -5.00
CA MET A 1 5.50 9.20 -3.68
C MET A 1 4.03 8.86 -3.58
N ALA A 2 3.65 7.92 -2.72
CA ALA A 2 2.24 7.55 -2.55
C ALA A 2 1.49 8.72 -1.91
N GLN A 3 0.35 9.14 -2.48
CA GLN A 3 -0.41 10.30 -2.04
C GLN A 3 -1.50 9.89 -1.05
N GLY A 4 -1.09 9.51 0.17
CA GLY A 4 -2.03 9.19 1.25
C GLY A 4 -2.34 10.41 2.14
N LEU A 5 -3.57 10.49 2.63
CA LEU A 5 -3.99 11.46 3.63
C LEU A 5 -3.87 10.84 5.04
N ILE A 6 -3.46 11.65 6.01
CA ILE A 6 -3.44 11.23 7.42
C ILE A 6 -4.79 11.54 8.03
N GLU A 7 -5.48 10.50 8.50
CA GLU A 7 -6.71 10.63 9.29
C GLU A 7 -6.36 10.47 10.77
N VAL A 8 -6.80 11.44 11.58
CA VAL A 8 -6.71 11.37 13.05
C VAL A 8 -8.13 11.34 13.60
N GLU A 9 -8.49 10.22 14.23
CA GLU A 9 -9.84 10.01 14.73
C GLU A 9 -9.85 9.64 16.23
N ARG A 10 -10.96 10.00 16.89
CA ARG A 10 -11.31 9.52 18.23
C ARG A 10 -12.78 9.15 18.26
N LYS A 11 -13.07 7.86 18.41
CA LYS A 11 -14.43 7.36 18.58
C LYS A 11 -14.92 7.67 20.01
N PHE A 12 -16.17 8.08 20.13
CA PHE A 12 -16.85 8.32 21.40
C PHE A 12 -18.28 7.77 21.34
N VAL A 13 -18.85 7.50 22.51
CA VAL A 13 -20.22 6.98 22.63
C VAL A 13 -21.21 8.13 22.45
N THR A 14 -22.22 7.93 21.60
CA THR A 14 -23.32 8.87 21.41
C THR A 14 -24.55 8.45 22.23
N GLY A 15 -25.33 9.43 22.67
CA GLY A 15 -26.60 9.24 23.37
C GLY A 15 -27.74 9.95 22.65
N PRO A 16 -29.01 9.73 23.06
CA PRO A 16 -30.17 10.33 22.41
C PRO A 16 -30.16 11.87 22.42
N GLU A 17 -29.46 12.49 23.37
CA GLU A 17 -29.34 13.95 23.50
C GLU A 17 -28.16 14.56 22.72
N THR A 18 -27.32 13.73 22.09
CA THR A 18 -26.07 14.20 21.47
C THR A 18 -26.33 15.23 20.38
N GLU A 19 -27.32 15.02 19.51
CA GLU A 19 -27.64 15.97 18.44
C GLU A 19 -28.17 17.31 18.99
N GLY A 20 -29.05 17.26 20.00
CA GLY A 20 -29.60 18.46 20.64
C GLY A 20 -28.50 19.29 21.32
N ARG A 21 -27.58 18.62 22.03
CA ARG A 21 -26.47 19.30 22.70
C ARG A 21 -25.46 19.90 21.71
N LEU A 22 -25.25 19.27 20.55
CA LEU A 22 -24.44 19.87 19.48
C LEU A 22 -25.06 21.18 18.99
N GLN A 23 -26.38 21.22 18.80
CA GLN A 23 -27.10 22.43 18.36
C GLN A 23 -27.06 23.54 19.42
N GLU A 24 -27.25 23.22 20.70
CA GLU A 24 -27.15 24.18 21.81
C GLU A 24 -25.76 24.85 21.90
N LEU A 25 -24.72 24.10 21.54
CA LEU A 25 -23.34 24.61 21.47
C LEU A 25 -23.03 25.36 20.17
N GLY A 26 -24.02 25.54 19.29
CA GLY A 26 -23.88 26.25 18.02
C GLY A 26 -23.43 25.39 16.84
N GLY A 27 -23.38 24.06 16.99
CA GLY A 27 -23.12 23.14 15.90
C GLY A 27 -24.27 23.07 14.91
N THR A 28 -23.96 23.00 13.62
CA THR A 28 -24.93 22.86 12.54
C THR A 28 -24.76 21.53 11.81
N LEU A 29 -25.87 20.96 11.34
CA LEU A 29 -25.82 19.78 10.48
C LEU A 29 -25.41 20.22 9.07
N GLU A 30 -24.14 20.02 8.71
CA GLU A 30 -23.65 20.37 7.38
C GLU A 30 -24.21 19.43 6.30
N HIS A 31 -24.07 18.11 6.52
CA HIS A 31 -24.47 17.09 5.56
C HIS A 31 -24.98 15.83 6.26
N ARG A 32 -25.86 15.09 5.56
CA ARG A 32 -26.29 13.75 5.95
C ARG A 32 -26.10 12.82 4.76
N VAL A 33 -25.33 11.76 4.96
CA VAL A 33 -25.01 10.77 3.93
C VAL A 33 -25.34 9.38 4.46
N THR A 34 -25.76 8.49 3.57
CA THR A 34 -25.91 7.06 3.82
C THR A 34 -25.10 6.32 2.77
N PHE A 35 -24.26 5.39 3.20
CA PHE A 35 -23.40 4.60 2.32
C PHE A 35 -23.24 3.19 2.90
N ARG A 36 -22.83 2.26 2.04
CA ARG A 36 -22.46 0.89 2.41
C ARG A 36 -20.96 0.70 2.26
N ASP A 37 -20.33 0.16 3.30
CA ASP A 37 -18.96 -0.35 3.23
C ASP A 37 -19.00 -1.89 3.13
N ILE A 38 -18.20 -2.44 2.22
CA ILE A 38 -17.95 -3.88 2.09
C ILE A 38 -16.50 -4.12 2.47
N TYR A 39 -16.27 -4.85 3.56
CA TYR A 39 -14.93 -5.15 4.07
C TYR A 39 -14.41 -6.48 3.53
N TYR A 40 -13.10 -6.53 3.28
CA TYR A 40 -12.42 -7.71 2.75
C TYR A 40 -11.21 -8.04 3.63
N ASP A 41 -10.99 -9.33 3.87
CA ASP A 41 -9.81 -9.84 4.58
C ASP A 41 -9.51 -11.28 4.09
N THR A 42 -8.39 -11.84 4.55
CA THR A 42 -8.12 -13.28 4.40
C THR A 42 -9.01 -14.10 5.34
N PRO A 43 -9.18 -15.41 5.10
CA PRO A 43 -9.92 -16.28 6.02
C PRO A 43 -9.39 -16.23 7.47
N GLU A 44 -8.09 -15.96 7.64
CA GLU A 44 -7.42 -15.86 8.94
C GLU A 44 -7.52 -14.47 9.60
N LEU A 45 -8.14 -13.50 8.93
CA LEU A 45 -8.27 -12.11 9.35
C LEU A 45 -6.92 -11.38 9.52
N ASN A 46 -5.99 -11.61 8.58
CA ASN A 46 -4.63 -11.08 8.67
C ASN A 46 -4.57 -9.55 8.66
N LEU A 47 -5.45 -8.88 7.90
CA LEU A 47 -5.50 -7.42 7.86
C LEU A 47 -6.00 -6.87 9.20
N MET A 48 -7.14 -7.36 9.69
CA MET A 48 -7.69 -6.92 10.98
C MET A 48 -6.72 -7.17 12.15
N ARG A 49 -6.02 -8.31 12.17
CA ARG A 49 -5.02 -8.63 13.21
C ARG A 49 -3.83 -7.68 13.22
N THR A 50 -3.57 -7.01 12.11
CA THR A 50 -2.47 -6.06 11.94
C THR A 50 -2.93 -4.60 11.90
N ASP A 51 -4.19 -4.33 12.24
CA ASP A 51 -4.84 -3.00 12.21
C ASP A 51 -4.93 -2.37 10.80
N TYR A 52 -5.00 -3.22 9.77
CA TYR A 52 -5.30 -2.84 8.40
C TYR A 52 -6.77 -3.08 8.08
N TRP A 53 -7.36 -2.17 7.28
CA TRP A 53 -8.78 -2.25 6.93
C TRP A 53 -8.97 -1.97 5.45
N LEU A 54 -9.18 -3.03 4.66
CA LEU A 54 -9.53 -2.93 3.25
C LEU A 54 -11.05 -2.90 3.10
N ARG A 55 -11.56 -1.89 2.40
CA ARG A 55 -12.99 -1.77 2.11
C ARG A 55 -13.25 -1.26 0.71
N GLN A 56 -14.40 -1.62 0.18
CA GLN A 56 -15.03 -0.95 -0.95
C GLN A 56 -16.22 -0.13 -0.43
N ARG A 57 -16.12 1.19 -0.56
CA ARG A 57 -17.15 2.13 -0.15
C ARG A 57 -18.03 2.50 -1.33
N GLU A 58 -19.34 2.38 -1.13
CA GLU A 58 -20.34 2.80 -2.11
C GLU A 58 -20.12 4.27 -2.52
N ASN A 59 -20.08 4.52 -3.83
CA ASN A 59 -19.82 5.83 -4.44
C ASN A 59 -18.41 6.43 -4.23
N SER A 60 -17.49 5.75 -3.54
CA SER A 60 -16.10 6.22 -3.34
C SER A 60 -15.07 5.29 -3.98
N GLY A 61 -15.32 3.97 -4.01
CA GLY A 61 -14.39 2.98 -4.55
C GLY A 61 -13.59 2.27 -3.47
N TRP A 62 -12.35 1.88 -3.79
CA TRP A 62 -11.47 1.12 -2.89
C TRP A 62 -10.71 2.05 -1.93
N GLU A 63 -10.70 1.67 -0.65
CA GLU A 63 -10.03 2.40 0.42
C GLU A 63 -9.28 1.40 1.32
N LEU A 64 -8.03 1.70 1.64
CA LEU A 64 -7.21 0.94 2.60
C LEU A 64 -6.75 1.85 3.74
N LYS A 65 -7.23 1.58 4.97
CA LYS A 65 -6.67 2.17 6.19
C LYS A 65 -5.44 1.37 6.62
N ILE A 66 -4.34 2.07 6.83
CA ILE A 66 -3.06 1.53 7.29
C ILE A 66 -2.75 2.18 8.65
N PRO A 67 -2.30 1.42 9.65
CA PRO A 67 -1.94 1.99 10.94
C PRO A 67 -0.81 3.01 10.76
N GLY A 68 -0.97 4.18 11.39
CA GLY A 68 0.01 5.26 11.39
C GLY A 68 1.32 4.86 12.08
N MET A 69 2.33 5.72 11.98
CA MET A 69 3.67 5.44 12.49
C MET A 69 3.64 5.14 14.00
N ALA A 70 4.23 4.01 14.40
CA ALA A 70 4.39 3.63 15.79
C ALA A 70 5.16 4.72 16.56
N GLY A 71 4.54 5.30 17.59
CA GLY A 71 5.17 6.33 18.44
C GLY A 71 4.25 7.49 18.86
N VAL A 72 3.08 7.63 18.24
CA VAL A 72 2.08 8.62 18.68
C VAL A 72 1.33 8.06 19.91
N SER A 73 1.82 8.40 21.10
CA SER A 73 1.16 8.04 22.37
C SER A 73 -0.03 8.97 22.63
N GLY A 74 -1.25 8.44 22.61
CA GLY A 74 -2.47 9.18 22.91
C GLY A 74 -3.75 8.36 22.73
N PRO A 75 -4.93 8.84 23.18
CA PRO A 75 -6.22 8.14 23.04
C PRO A 75 -6.80 8.23 21.62
N HIS A 76 -5.98 8.59 20.62
CA HIS A 76 -6.39 8.84 19.24
C HIS A 76 -5.74 7.79 18.37
N ASN A 77 -6.46 7.32 17.36
CA ASN A 77 -5.88 6.47 16.34
C ASN A 77 -5.46 7.35 15.15
N VAL A 78 -4.31 7.01 14.58
CA VAL A 78 -3.79 7.68 13.38
C VAL A 78 -3.73 6.65 12.28
N TYR A 79 -4.35 6.94 11.15
CA TYR A 79 -4.34 6.08 9.98
C TYR A 79 -3.83 6.84 8.76
N LEU A 80 -3.12 6.13 7.88
CA LEU A 80 -2.90 6.57 6.51
C LEU A 80 -3.99 5.92 5.65
N GLU A 81 -4.77 6.74 4.94
CA GLU A 81 -5.77 6.25 3.98
C GLU A 81 -5.19 6.26 2.57
N LEU A 82 -5.20 5.10 1.92
CA LEU A 82 -4.89 4.96 0.49
C LEU A 82 -6.19 4.74 -0.29
N THR A 83 -6.35 5.49 -1.38
CA THR A 83 -7.50 5.40 -2.30
C THR A 83 -7.09 5.01 -3.71
N ALA A 84 -5.81 5.15 -4.06
CA ALA A 84 -5.28 4.74 -5.35
C ALA A 84 -5.06 3.21 -5.40
N GLU A 85 -5.75 2.52 -6.30
CA GLU A 85 -5.66 1.06 -6.43
C GLU A 85 -4.22 0.51 -6.54
N PRO A 86 -3.30 1.11 -7.32
CA PRO A 86 -1.91 0.61 -7.38
C PRO A 86 -1.19 0.67 -6.03
N GLU A 87 -1.47 1.69 -5.23
CA GLU A 87 -0.86 1.87 -3.91
C GLU A 87 -1.48 0.90 -2.89
N ILE A 88 -2.80 0.70 -2.95
CA ILE A 88 -3.52 -0.31 -2.16
C ILE A 88 -2.94 -1.69 -2.44
N VAL A 89 -2.81 -2.08 -3.71
CA VAL A 89 -2.27 -3.38 -4.13
C VAL A 89 -0.84 -3.54 -3.62
N ALA A 90 0.02 -2.54 -3.82
CA ALA A 90 1.41 -2.59 -3.34
C ALA A 90 1.49 -2.79 -1.82
N GLN A 91 0.64 -2.10 -1.05
CA GLN A 91 0.61 -2.26 0.40
C GLN A 91 0.07 -3.63 0.83
N LEU A 92 -0.96 -4.15 0.15
CA LEU A 92 -1.51 -5.49 0.43
C LEU A 92 -0.47 -6.59 0.23
N TYR A 93 0.34 -6.52 -0.84
CA TYR A 93 1.46 -7.44 -1.05
C TYR A 93 2.45 -7.42 0.12
N LYS A 94 2.78 -6.21 0.60
CA LYS A 94 3.70 -6.02 1.72
C LYS A 94 3.18 -6.63 3.04
N VAL A 95 1.91 -6.38 3.38
CA VAL A 95 1.34 -6.83 4.67
C VAL A 95 0.95 -8.30 4.68
N LEU A 96 0.46 -8.83 3.56
CA LEU A 96 0.05 -10.23 3.46
C LEU A 96 1.24 -11.18 3.25
N GLY A 97 2.47 -10.65 3.14
CA GLY A 97 3.67 -11.46 2.95
C GLY A 97 3.66 -12.22 1.64
N VAL A 98 2.82 -11.83 0.69
CA VAL A 98 2.92 -12.28 -0.69
C VAL A 98 4.12 -11.53 -1.24
N LEU A 99 5.31 -12.08 -0.97
CA LEU A 99 6.54 -11.72 -1.68
C LEU A 99 6.13 -11.65 -3.13
N ALA A 100 6.32 -10.47 -3.75
CA ALA A 100 6.11 -10.26 -5.17
C ALA A 100 6.60 -11.53 -5.84
N GLN A 101 5.67 -12.31 -6.36
CA GLN A 101 6.01 -13.53 -7.07
C GLN A 101 7.00 -13.02 -8.11
N GLU A 102 8.27 -13.46 -8.05
CA GLU A 102 9.18 -13.28 -9.18
C GLU A 102 8.32 -13.63 -10.38
N SER A 103 8.03 -12.64 -11.22
CA SER A 103 6.88 -12.71 -12.13
C SER A 103 6.91 -14.09 -12.77
N ALA A 104 5.90 -14.92 -12.50
CA ALA A 104 5.96 -16.33 -12.88
C ALA A 104 6.43 -16.37 -14.34
N PRO A 105 7.58 -17.03 -14.63
CA PRO A 105 8.29 -16.79 -15.86
C PRO A 105 7.32 -16.95 -17.01
N SER A 106 7.28 -15.95 -17.91
CA SER A 106 6.32 -15.97 -19.00
C SER A 106 6.44 -17.29 -19.78
N LYS A 107 5.37 -17.73 -20.44
CA LYS A 107 5.39 -18.98 -21.22
C LYS A 107 6.61 -19.08 -22.15
N LEU A 108 7.05 -17.94 -22.70
CA LEU A 108 8.25 -17.84 -23.50
C LEU A 108 9.53 -18.08 -22.70
N ILE A 109 9.68 -17.47 -21.52
CA ILE A 109 10.83 -17.72 -20.64
C ILE A 109 10.89 -19.20 -20.23
N VAL A 110 9.76 -19.80 -19.85
CA VAL A 110 9.70 -21.23 -19.51
C VAL A 110 10.08 -22.11 -20.70
N TYR A 111 9.61 -21.76 -21.91
CA TYR A 111 9.98 -22.47 -23.13
C TYR A 111 11.49 -22.38 -23.40
N LEU A 112 12.08 -21.19 -23.31
CA LEU A 112 13.51 -20.99 -23.54
C LEU A 112 14.35 -21.76 -22.53
N GLN A 113 14.02 -21.68 -21.24
CA GLN A 113 14.69 -22.44 -20.18
C GLN A 113 14.68 -23.96 -20.45
N ARG A 114 13.57 -24.50 -20.95
CA ARG A 114 13.39 -25.95 -21.11
C ARG A 114 13.85 -26.50 -22.46
N PHE A 115 13.71 -25.73 -23.53
CA PHE A 115 13.88 -26.22 -24.91
C PHE A 115 14.91 -25.45 -25.74
N ARG A 116 15.42 -24.32 -25.24
CA ARG A 116 16.45 -23.48 -25.89
C ARG A 116 17.38 -22.83 -24.85
N PRO A 117 18.12 -23.63 -24.05
CA PRO A 117 18.86 -23.10 -22.90
C PRO A 117 20.00 -22.15 -23.30
N GLN A 118 20.60 -22.30 -24.48
CA GLN A 118 21.62 -21.37 -24.99
C GLN A 118 21.01 -19.99 -25.28
N ASP A 119 19.85 -19.95 -25.94
CA ASP A 119 19.13 -18.71 -26.23
C ASP A 119 18.70 -18.01 -24.92
N TYR A 120 18.31 -18.80 -23.91
CA TYR A 120 18.02 -18.27 -22.58
C TYR A 120 19.27 -17.65 -21.92
N GLN A 121 20.44 -18.26 -22.03
CA GLN A 121 21.69 -17.69 -21.49
C GLN A 121 22.06 -16.38 -22.21
N CYS A 122 21.98 -16.32 -23.54
CA CYS A 122 22.20 -15.07 -24.28
C CYS A 122 21.22 -13.98 -23.84
N LEU A 123 19.96 -14.33 -23.59
CA LEU A 123 18.98 -13.39 -23.06
C LEU A 123 19.40 -12.85 -21.67
N LEU A 124 19.84 -13.73 -20.76
CA LEU A 124 20.31 -13.32 -19.43
C LEU A 124 21.55 -12.42 -19.50
N GLU A 125 22.50 -12.72 -20.38
CA GLU A 125 23.70 -11.90 -20.58
C GLU A 125 23.34 -10.48 -21.03
N VAL A 126 22.42 -10.35 -21.99
CA VAL A 126 21.97 -9.03 -22.49
C VAL A 126 21.24 -8.22 -21.41
N TYR A 127 20.44 -8.88 -20.57
CA TYR A 127 19.74 -8.22 -19.46
C TYR A 127 20.69 -7.86 -18.29
N GLY A 128 21.65 -8.74 -17.96
CA GLY A 128 22.62 -8.51 -16.88
C GLY A 128 23.67 -7.44 -17.21
N SER A 129 23.97 -7.21 -18.49
CA SER A 129 24.89 -6.14 -18.91
C SER A 129 24.32 -4.72 -18.77
N ARG A 130 23.01 -4.55 -18.54
CA ARG A 130 22.38 -3.21 -18.43
C ARG A 130 22.51 -2.56 -17.05
N GLU A 131 23.05 -3.25 -16.03
CA GLU A 131 23.11 -2.73 -14.64
C GLU A 131 24.49 -2.26 -14.14
N LYS A 132 25.52 -2.14 -14.99
CA LYS A 132 26.81 -1.59 -14.56
C LYS A 132 27.03 -0.16 -15.10
N PRO A 133 26.89 0.91 -14.30
CA PRO A 133 27.50 2.19 -14.65
C PRO A 133 29.01 2.07 -14.43
N GLU A 134 29.79 2.29 -15.49
CA GLU A 134 31.24 2.44 -15.42
C GLU A 134 31.58 3.69 -14.59
N GLY A 135 32.12 3.46 -13.39
CA GLY A 135 32.97 4.44 -12.73
C GLY A 135 34.30 4.49 -13.47
N THR A 136 34.51 5.54 -14.25
CA THR A 136 35.83 5.88 -14.81
C THR A 136 36.77 6.24 -13.66
N ASN A 137 37.65 5.30 -13.31
CA ASN A 137 38.90 5.60 -12.61
C ASN A 137 39.89 6.14 -13.64
N ASP A 138 40.19 7.44 -13.59
CA ASP A 138 41.46 7.96 -14.12
C ASP A 138 42.34 8.27 -12.92
N ALA A 139 43.19 7.31 -12.58
CA ALA A 139 44.41 7.54 -11.81
C ALA A 139 45.53 7.76 -12.83
N ASP A 140 45.94 9.01 -13.03
CA ASP A 140 47.23 9.32 -13.64
C ASP A 140 48.16 9.89 -12.55
N SER A 141 49.02 9.02 -12.05
CA SER A 141 50.20 9.36 -11.26
C SER A 141 51.42 8.98 -12.09
N GLY A 142 52.09 9.99 -12.66
CA GLY A 142 53.37 9.89 -13.34
C GLY A 142 54.29 11.06 -12.97
N LEU A 143 55.33 10.78 -12.20
CA LEU A 143 56.38 11.69 -11.73
C LEU A 143 57.28 12.20 -12.87
N GLY A 144 57.71 13.47 -12.79
CA GLY A 144 58.74 14.07 -13.64
C GLY A 144 58.82 15.58 -13.50
#